data_AF-A0A7C7WP15-F1
#
_entry.id   AF-A0A7C7WP15-F1
#
_cell.length_a   1.000
_cell.length_b   1.000
_cell.length_c   1.000
_cell.angle_alpha   90.00
_cell.angle_beta   90.00
_cell.angle_gamma   90.00
#
_symmetry.space_group_name_H-M   'P 1'
#
loop_
_entity.id
_entity.type
_entity.pdbx_description
1 polymer ?
#
loop_
_entity_poly.entity_id
_entity_poly.type
_entity_poly.pdbx_seq_one_letter_code
_entity_poly.pdbx_strand_id
1 'polypeptide(L)'
;MSGCCGSGSPAFGIDLHSLLIIAVIWTAGHAFSLGLRFAAIKTAMSGGIEKGLGAIYIFILIGVLIAALIAAGTVPSLIYYGVDLLGPSIFLPAGLILCSVMSLATGTAWGTIGTIGVVLMGLGEALGIPLPLVAGMVVSGAS
;
A
#
# COMPACT_ATOMS: atom_id res chain seq x y z
N MET A 1 25.65 -9.08 -15.64
CA MET A 1 24.69 -7.97 -15.89
C MET A 1 23.45 -8.58 -16.53
N SER A 2 22.25 -8.09 -16.16
CA SER A 2 20.90 -8.64 -16.42
C SER A 2 20.54 -9.93 -15.66
N GLY A 3 19.74 -9.80 -14.58
CA GLY A 3 19.16 -10.97 -13.89
C GLY A 3 18.60 -10.78 -12.48
N CYS A 4 18.97 -9.72 -11.74
CA CYS A 4 18.67 -9.65 -10.28
C CYS A 4 17.64 -8.59 -9.84
N CYS A 5 16.79 -8.07 -10.74
CA CYS A 5 15.76 -7.06 -10.39
C CYS A 5 14.35 -7.47 -10.82
N GLY A 6 13.98 -8.73 -10.60
CA GLY A 6 12.61 -9.23 -10.77
C GLY A 6 12.08 -10.06 -9.60
N SER A 7 12.90 -10.29 -8.57
CA SER A 7 12.52 -11.10 -7.41
C SER A 7 11.90 -10.22 -6.33
N GLY A 8 10.71 -9.67 -6.63
CA GLY A 8 9.69 -9.53 -5.60
C GLY A 8 9.21 -10.92 -5.22
N SER A 9 10.05 -11.64 -4.48
CA SER A 9 9.74 -12.95 -3.93
C SER A 9 10.06 -12.88 -2.46
N PRO A 10 9.14 -13.24 -1.54
CA PRO A 10 9.62 -13.77 -0.28
C PRO A 10 10.46 -15.00 -0.66
N ALA A 11 11.65 -15.15 -0.07
CA ALA A 11 12.57 -16.25 -0.34
C ALA A 11 12.05 -17.64 0.13
N PHE A 12 10.73 -17.79 0.21
CA PHE A 12 9.98 -18.99 0.54
C PHE A 12 8.71 -18.91 -0.31
N GLY A 13 8.46 -19.89 -1.18
CA GLY A 13 7.26 -20.00 -2.01
C GLY A 13 6.01 -20.31 -1.17
N ILE A 14 5.70 -19.44 -0.21
CA ILE A 14 4.58 -19.54 0.71
C ILE A 14 3.52 -18.60 0.16
N ASP A 15 2.45 -19.19 -0.36
CA ASP A 15 1.27 -18.46 -0.77
C ASP A 15 0.73 -17.60 0.39
N LEU A 16 0.16 -16.43 0.09
CA LEU A 16 -0.51 -15.58 1.08
C LEU A 16 -1.55 -16.37 1.90
N HIS A 17 -2.13 -17.41 1.28
CA HIS A 17 -2.99 -18.39 1.92
C HIS A 17 -2.32 -19.13 3.08
N SER A 18 -1.10 -19.63 2.88
CA SER A 18 -0.37 -20.36 3.91
C SER A 18 0.02 -19.46 5.08
N LEU A 19 0.39 -18.20 4.84
CA LEU A 19 0.62 -17.21 5.91
C LEU A 19 -0.64 -16.94 6.73
N LEU A 20 -1.79 -16.79 6.07
CA LEU A 20 -3.08 -16.60 6.76
C LEU A 20 -3.45 -17.79 7.62
N ILE A 21 -3.28 -19.01 7.12
CA ILE A 21 -3.59 -20.23 7.87
C ILE A 21 -2.71 -20.33 9.12
N ILE A 22 -1.40 -20.08 9.00
CA ILE A 22 -0.47 -20.11 10.14
C ILE A 22 -0.85 -19.04 11.19
N ALA A 23 -1.21 -17.83 10.76
CA ALA A 23 -1.65 -16.77 11.65
C ALA A 23 -2.95 -17.13 12.39
N VAL A 24 -3.92 -17.77 11.72
CA VAL A 24 -5.17 -18.22 12.34
C VAL A 24 -4.90 -19.34 13.36
N ILE A 25 -4.06 -20.31 13.03
CA ILE A 25 -3.68 -21.38 13.98
C ILE A 25 -2.97 -20.80 15.20
N TRP A 26 -2.06 -19.85 14.99
CA TRP A 26 -1.34 -19.18 16.06
C TRP A 26 -2.27 -18.37 16.97
N THR A 27 -3.13 -17.53 16.39
CA THR A 27 -4.09 -16.73 17.16
C THR A 27 -5.12 -17.59 17.88
N ALA A 28 -5.59 -18.68 17.26
CA ALA A 28 -6.49 -19.64 17.91
C ALA A 28 -5.82 -20.39 19.08
N GLY A 29 -4.57 -20.83 18.91
CA GLY A 29 -3.79 -21.48 19.96
C GLY A 29 -3.51 -20.53 21.13
N HIS A 30 -3.15 -19.29 20.84
CA HIS A 30 -2.94 -18.27 21.87
C HIS A 30 -4.25 -17.91 22.59
N ALA A 31 -5.37 -17.80 21.87
CA ALA A 31 -6.69 -17.56 22.46
C ALA A 31 -7.14 -18.69 23.38
N PHE A 32 -6.83 -19.95 23.03
CA PHE A 32 -7.12 -21.11 23.86
C PHE A 32 -6.26 -21.14 25.14
N SER A 33 -4.98 -20.79 25.05
CA SER A 33 -4.07 -20.73 26.21
C SER A 33 -4.45 -19.65 27.24
N LEU A 34 -5.18 -18.60 26.84
CA LEU A 34 -5.68 -17.55 27.75
C LEU A 34 -7.00 -17.92 28.45
N GLY A 35 -7.61 -19.09 28.15
CA GLY A 35 -8.88 -19.50 28.77
C GLY A 35 -10.05 -18.55 28.45
N LEU A 36 -9.96 -17.80 27.34
CA LEU A 36 -10.96 -16.81 26.95
C LEU A 36 -12.30 -17.48 26.70
N ARG A 37 -13.35 -17.02 27.40
CA ARG A 37 -14.73 -17.47 27.15
C ARG A 37 -15.09 -17.22 25.68
N PHE A 38 -15.74 -18.19 25.04
CA PHE A 38 -16.24 -18.11 23.66
C PHE A 38 -16.94 -16.80 23.29
N ALA A 39 -17.57 -16.13 24.27
CA ALA A 39 -18.17 -14.82 24.11
C ALA A 39 -17.16 -13.72 23.73
N ALA A 40 -15.97 -13.67 24.36
CA ALA A 40 -14.96 -12.67 24.09
C ALA A 40 -14.36 -12.80 22.67
N ILE A 41 -14.17 -14.05 22.20
CA ILE A 41 -13.72 -14.35 20.83
C ILE A 41 -14.76 -13.88 19.80
N LYS A 42 -16.06 -14.12 20.07
CA LYS A 42 -17.13 -13.65 19.18
C LYS A 42 -17.16 -12.13 19.09
N THR A 43 -17.04 -11.41 20.21
CA THR A 43 -17.04 -9.94 20.22
C THR A 43 -15.78 -9.36 19.56
N ALA A 44 -14.62 -10.00 19.74
CA ALA A 44 -13.40 -9.60 19.05
C ALA A 44 -13.53 -9.77 17.52
N MET A 45 -14.15 -10.86 17.08
CA MET A 45 -14.39 -11.13 15.66
C MET A 45 -15.38 -10.13 15.05
N SER A 46 -16.49 -9.81 15.72
CA SER A 46 -17.45 -8.82 15.24
C SER A 46 -16.84 -7.41 15.17
N GLY A 47 -16.06 -7.02 16.19
CA GLY A 47 -15.35 -5.74 16.16
C GLY A 47 -14.28 -5.65 15.06
N GLY A 48 -13.66 -6.78 14.71
CA GLY A 48 -12.76 -6.86 13.56
C GLY A 48 -13.48 -6.62 12.23
N ILE A 49 -14.66 -7.24 12.05
CA ILE A 49 -15.49 -7.07 10.85
C ILE A 49 -15.97 -5.63 10.71
N GLU A 50 -16.45 -5.01 11.79
CA GLU A 50 -16.92 -3.61 11.78
C GLU A 50 -15.81 -2.64 11.37
N LYS A 51 -14.60 -2.81 11.91
CA LYS A 51 -13.43 -2.01 11.48
C LYS A 51 -13.05 -2.26 10.02
N GLY A 52 -13.13 -3.51 9.57
CA GLY A 52 -12.84 -3.90 8.19
C GLY A 52 -13.82 -3.29 7.19
N LEU A 53 -15.12 -3.29 7.51
CA LEU A 53 -16.16 -2.69 6.69
C LEU A 53 -15.89 -1.21 6.42
N GLY A 54 -15.49 -0.45 7.44
CA GLY A 54 -15.11 0.96 7.28
C GLY A 54 -13.96 1.17 6.29
N ALA A 55 -12.91 0.34 6.36
CA ALA A 55 -11.77 0.42 5.44
C ALA A 55 -12.17 0.06 4.00
N ILE A 56 -13.03 -0.94 3.81
CA ILE A 56 -13.49 -1.37 2.48
C ILE A 56 -14.21 -0.23 1.75
N TYR A 57 -15.07 0.53 2.43
CA TYR A 57 -15.74 1.68 1.82
C TYR A 57 -14.72 2.73 1.31
N ILE A 58 -13.67 3.00 2.09
CA ILE A 58 -12.61 3.94 1.70
C ILE A 58 -11.86 3.41 0.46
N PHE A 59 -11.50 2.13 0.43
CA PHE A 59 -10.83 1.53 -0.72
C PHE A 59 -11.67 1.58 -2.00
N ILE A 60 -12.99 1.36 -1.91
CA ILE A 60 -13.90 1.47 -3.05
C ILE A 60 -13.90 2.91 -3.59
N LEU A 61 -14.01 3.91 -2.70
CA LEU A 61 -14.00 5.33 -3.09
C LEU A 61 -12.67 5.72 -3.76
N ILE A 62 -11.55 5.26 -3.22
CA ILE A 62 -10.22 5.48 -3.81
C ILE A 62 -10.13 4.82 -5.20
N GLY A 63 -10.65 3.59 -5.36
CA GLY A 63 -10.66 2.90 -6.64
C GLY A 63 -11.46 3.66 -7.71
N VAL A 64 -12.66 4.14 -7.37
CA VAL A 64 -13.49 4.95 -8.27
C VAL A 64 -12.80 6.29 -8.60
N LEU A 65 -12.17 6.93 -7.61
CA LEU A 65 -11.43 8.17 -7.80
C LEU A 65 -10.26 7.98 -8.78
N ILE A 66 -9.44 6.95 -8.62
CA ILE A 66 -8.31 6.68 -9.52
C ILE A 66 -8.81 6.35 -10.92
N ALA A 67 -9.86 5.53 -11.04
CA ALA A 67 -10.47 5.22 -12.33
C ALA A 67 -10.95 6.50 -13.05
N ALA A 68 -11.59 7.42 -12.31
CA ALA A 68 -12.01 8.71 -12.85
C ALA A 68 -10.82 9.60 -13.27
N LEU A 69 -9.74 9.62 -12.49
CA LEU A 69 -8.53 10.40 -12.82
C LEU A 69 -7.79 9.87 -14.04
N ILE A 70 -7.80 8.55 -14.25
CA ILE A 70 -7.25 7.92 -15.46
C ILE A 70 -8.15 8.20 -16.67
N ALA A 71 -9.47 8.05 -16.52
CA ALA A 71 -10.43 8.34 -17.58
C ALA A 71 -10.41 9.82 -18.01
N ALA A 72 -10.18 10.74 -17.07
CA ALA A 72 -10.00 12.16 -17.34
C ALA A 72 -8.64 12.51 -17.97
N GLY A 73 -7.69 11.56 -18.03
CA GLY A 73 -6.33 11.82 -18.52
C GLY A 73 -5.48 12.69 -17.59
N THR A 74 -5.94 12.95 -16.36
CA THR A 74 -5.21 13.77 -15.38
C THR A 74 -3.93 13.08 -14.91
N VAL A 75 -3.98 11.76 -14.65
CA VAL A 75 -2.81 10.96 -14.24
C VAL A 75 -1.72 10.95 -15.32
N PRO A 76 -1.98 10.57 -16.58
CA PRO A 76 -0.95 10.59 -17.61
C PRO A 76 -0.42 12.00 -17.91
N SER A 77 -1.27 13.02 -17.83
CA SER A 77 -0.83 14.42 -17.97
C SER A 77 0.14 14.84 -16.86
N LEU A 78 -0.18 14.50 -15.61
CA LEU A 78 0.72 14.74 -14.46
C LEU A 78 2.06 14.02 -14.62
N ILE A 79 2.06 12.81 -15.18
CA ILE A 79 3.29 12.07 -15.42
C ILE A 79 4.13 12.76 -16.50
N TYR A 80 3.52 13.13 -17.63
CA TYR A 80 4.22 13.79 -18.74
C TYR A 80 4.87 15.11 -18.30
N TYR A 81 4.14 15.96 -17.57
CA TYR A 81 4.68 17.22 -17.05
C TYR A 81 5.60 17.02 -15.84
N GLY A 82 5.38 15.99 -15.04
CA GLY A 82 6.18 15.67 -13.87
C GLY A 82 7.61 15.27 -14.21
N VAL A 83 7.80 14.51 -15.30
CA VAL A 83 9.13 14.10 -15.79
C VAL A 83 9.93 15.29 -16.33
N ASP A 84 9.27 16.22 -17.04
CA ASP A 84 9.93 17.40 -17.60
C ASP A 84 10.42 18.35 -16.49
N LEU A 85 9.67 18.43 -15.39
CA LEU A 85 9.96 19.32 -14.26
C LEU A 85 10.90 18.67 -13.21
N LEU A 86 10.84 17.36 -13.02
CA LEU A 86 11.67 16.61 -12.06
C LEU A 86 12.61 15.65 -12.79
N GLY A 87 13.91 15.96 -12.80
CA GLY A 87 14.93 15.01 -13.23
C GLY A 87 14.97 13.75 -12.33
N PRO A 88 15.45 12.61 -12.87
CA PRO A 88 15.45 11.31 -12.15
C PRO A 88 16.26 11.32 -10.84
N SER A 89 17.18 12.27 -10.66
CA SER A 89 17.99 12.42 -9.45
C SER A 89 17.25 13.07 -8.27
N ILE A 90 16.24 13.91 -8.54
CA ILE A 90 15.47 14.64 -7.50
C ILE A 90 14.10 14.01 -7.21
N PHE A 91 13.66 13.07 -8.04
CA PHE A 91 12.37 12.39 -7.87
C PHE A 91 12.24 11.64 -6.53
N LEU A 92 13.26 10.87 -6.14
CA LEU A 92 13.26 10.09 -4.90
C LEU A 92 13.09 10.93 -3.62
N PRO A 93 13.93 11.95 -3.37
CA PRO A 93 13.76 12.78 -2.17
C PRO A 93 12.48 13.62 -2.21
N ALA A 94 12.06 14.11 -3.39
CA ALA A 94 10.83 14.88 -3.53
C ALA A 94 9.58 14.05 -3.22
N GLY A 95 9.48 12.84 -3.75
CA GLY A 95 8.34 11.97 -3.49
C GLY A 95 8.29 11.46 -2.05
N LEU A 96 9.44 11.26 -1.39
CA LEU A 96 9.48 10.97 0.05
C LEU A 96 8.87 12.11 0.88
N ILE A 97 9.30 13.35 0.62
CA ILE A 97 8.79 14.54 1.32
C ILE A 97 7.29 14.72 1.06
N LEU A 98 6.85 14.57 -0.19
CA LEU A 98 5.42 14.65 -0.55
C LEU A 98 4.60 13.57 0.15
N CYS A 99 5.09 12.33 0.18
CA CYS A 99 4.42 11.24 0.92
C CYS A 99 4.35 11.55 2.42
N SER A 100 5.42 12.06 3.04
CA SER A 100 5.39 12.44 4.46
C SER A 100 4.39 13.56 4.75
N VAL A 101 4.34 14.60 3.93
CA VAL A 101 3.35 15.69 4.09
C VAL A 101 1.93 15.16 3.93
N MET A 102 1.69 14.28 2.96
CA MET A 102 0.36 13.72 2.77
C MET A 102 -0.02 12.64 3.76
N SER A 103 0.94 11.93 4.35
CA SER A 103 0.68 11.04 5.49
C SER A 103 0.21 11.83 6.70
N LEU A 104 0.85 12.98 6.98
CA LEU A 104 0.39 13.90 8.03
C LEU A 104 -1.02 14.44 7.76
N ALA A 105 -1.36 14.73 6.50
CA ALA A 105 -2.68 15.25 6.13
C ALA A 105 -3.78 14.17 6.11
N THR A 106 -3.46 12.97 5.62
CA THR A 106 -4.42 11.86 5.44
C THR A 106 -4.56 11.03 6.72
N GLY A 107 -3.58 11.12 7.63
CA GLY A 107 -3.57 10.45 8.94
C GLY A 107 -3.48 8.92 8.90
N THR A 108 -3.46 8.31 7.71
CA THR A 108 -3.45 6.85 7.53
C THR A 108 -2.60 6.44 6.33
N ALA A 109 -1.67 5.50 6.55
CA ALA A 109 -0.74 5.01 5.54
C ALA A 109 -1.46 4.47 4.28
N TRP A 110 -2.56 3.74 4.45
CA TRP A 110 -3.32 3.12 3.36
C TRP A 110 -3.97 4.13 2.41
N GLY A 111 -4.44 5.26 2.92
CA GLY A 111 -5.03 6.33 2.10
C GLY A 111 -3.98 7.05 1.25
N THR A 112 -2.80 7.32 1.83
CA THR A 112 -1.69 7.97 1.14
C THR A 112 -1.13 7.10 0.02
N ILE A 113 -0.96 5.79 0.27
CA ILE A 113 -0.51 4.83 -0.75
C ILE A 113 -1.52 4.74 -1.90
N GLY A 114 -2.82 4.73 -1.59
CA GLY A 114 -3.88 4.63 -2.60
C GLY A 114 -3.97 5.84 -3.53
N THR A 115 -3.81 7.05 -3.01
CA THR A 115 -4.00 8.29 -3.81
C THR A 115 -2.72 8.73 -4.51
N ILE A 116 -1.64 8.95 -3.77
CA ILE A 116 -0.37 9.48 -4.29
C ILE A 116 0.60 8.36 -4.66
N GLY A 117 0.57 7.23 -3.94
CA GLY A 117 1.48 6.12 -4.21
C GLY A 117 1.32 5.57 -5.63
N VAL A 118 0.09 5.43 -6.13
CA VAL A 118 -0.18 4.97 -7.51
C VAL A 118 0.35 5.97 -8.55
N VAL A 119 0.21 7.27 -8.29
CA VAL A 119 0.73 8.33 -9.17
C VAL A 119 2.25 8.32 -9.20
N LEU A 120 2.91 8.20 -8.03
CA LEU A 120 4.37 8.12 -7.92
C LEU A 120 4.92 6.84 -8.55
N MET A 121 4.22 5.71 -8.43
CA MET A 121 4.57 4.47 -9.13
C MET A 121 4.55 4.67 -10.66
N GLY A 122 3.48 5.27 -11.20
CA GLY A 122 3.39 5.56 -12.64
C GLY A 122 4.46 6.55 -13.12
N LEU A 123 4.81 7.54 -12.28
CA LEU A 123 5.88 8.49 -12.58
C LEU A 123 7.27 7.83 -12.54
N GLY A 124 7.49 6.93 -11.58
CA GLY A 124 8.72 6.13 -11.48
C GLY A 124 8.93 5.20 -12.67
N GLU A 125 7.86 4.58 -13.16
CA GLU A 125 7.87 3.76 -14.38
C GLU A 125 8.22 4.61 -15.62
N ALA A 126 7.63 5.80 -15.75
CA ALA A 126 7.94 6.73 -16.84
C ALA A 126 9.39 7.26 -16.82
N LEU A 127 9.97 7.43 -15.63
CA LEU A 127 11.38 7.83 -15.44
C LEU A 127 12.38 6.67 -15.64
N GLY A 128 11.91 5.44 -15.80
CA GLY A 128 12.76 4.26 -15.91
C GLY A 128 13.49 3.89 -14.61
N ILE A 129 13.00 4.37 -13.46
CA ILE A 129 13.56 4.06 -12.13
C ILE A 129 13.05 2.67 -11.72
N PRO A 130 13.88 1.82 -11.09
CA PRO A 130 13.43 0.52 -10.61
C PRO A 130 12.22 0.66 -9.67
N LEU A 131 11.07 0.09 -10.07
CA LEU A 131 9.82 0.10 -9.29
C LEU A 131 9.99 -0.34 -7.82
N PRO A 132 10.86 -1.31 -7.46
CA PRO A 132 11.09 -1.66 -6.05
C PRO A 132 11.58 -0.50 -5.19
N LEU A 133 12.37 0.41 -5.78
CA LEU A 133 12.91 1.57 -5.09
C LEU A 133 11.81 2.62 -4.86
N VAL A 134 10.93 2.79 -5.86
CA VAL A 134 9.75 3.67 -5.79
C VAL A 134 8.69 3.13 -4.83
N ALA A 135 8.54 1.81 -4.74
CA ALA A 135 7.70 1.19 -3.72
C ALA A 135 8.25 1.48 -2.32
N GLY A 136 9.56 1.36 -2.13
CA GLY A 136 10.24 1.65 -0.87
C GLY A 136 10.08 3.09 -0.41
N MET A 137 10.23 4.08 -1.30
CA MET A 137 10.06 5.49 -0.92
C MET A 137 8.61 5.81 -0.53
N VAL A 138 7.61 5.23 -1.20
CA VAL A 138 6.19 5.46 -0.90
C VAL A 138 5.83 4.87 0.45
N VAL A 139 6.25 3.63 0.72
CA VAL A 139 5.98 2.97 2.01
C VAL A 139 6.71 3.70 3.15
N SER A 140 7.97 4.10 2.95
CA SER A 140 8.73 4.84 3.96
C SER A 140 8.22 6.26 4.21
N GLY A 141 7.54 6.88 3.24
CA GLY A 141 6.91 8.18 3.43
C GLY A 141 5.49 8.10 4.00
N ALA A 142 4.82 6.95 3.84
CA ALA A 142 3.49 6.69 4.37
C ALA A 142 3.49 6.22 5.83
N SER A 143 4.63 5.72 6.33
CA SER A 143 4.87 5.32 7.73
C SER A 143 5.18 6.52 8.62
#